data_AF-T0CI49-F1
#
_entry.id   AF-T0CI49-F1
#
_cell.length_a   1.000
_cell.length_b   1.000
_cell.length_c   1.000
_cell.angle_alpha   90.00
_cell.angle_beta   90.00
_cell.angle_gamma   90.00
#
_symmetry.space_group_name_H-M   'P 1'
#
loop_
_entity.id
_entity.type
_entity.pdbx_description
1 polymer ?
#
loop_
_entity_poly.entity_id
_entity_poly.type
_entity_poly.pdbx_seq_one_letter_code
_entity_poly.pdbx_strand_id
1 'polypeptide(L)'
;MLSRTNGPFLIDLPNEWADSVLELLQDTYRNELFEANKVFEIYGRLYKGEVLIMASLVDTSNEAAAATTYFASMDLEENGDHTKLLEGLVDSIGAFFDQFFADQNWDDYQDMWKEETFKGTTLYCKVTRENVGLTIQADRLLNQ
;
A
#
# COMPACT_ATOMS: atom_id res chain seq x y z
N MET A 1 2.79 5.37 -12.25
CA MET A 1 4.06 4.80 -11.73
C MET A 1 4.59 3.74 -12.67
N LEU A 2 5.88 3.78 -13.00
CA LEU A 2 6.56 2.76 -13.79
C LEU A 2 6.81 1.54 -12.88
N SER A 3 6.25 0.39 -13.26
CA SER A 3 6.60 -0.92 -12.69
C SER A 3 8.12 -1.08 -12.61
N ARG A 4 8.64 -1.62 -11.50
CA ARG A 4 10.10 -1.77 -11.33
C ARG A 4 10.68 -2.82 -12.27
N THR A 5 9.86 -3.74 -12.75
CA THR A 5 10.28 -4.91 -13.52
C THR A 5 9.81 -4.89 -14.99
N ASN A 6 9.40 -3.74 -15.53
CA ASN A 6 9.00 -3.47 -16.94
C ASN A 6 7.67 -4.13 -17.39
N GLY A 7 6.57 -3.37 -17.42
CA GLY A 7 5.20 -3.81 -17.80
C GLY A 7 4.95 -4.02 -19.32
N PRO A 8 3.76 -4.49 -19.78
CA PRO A 8 2.51 -4.71 -19.06
C PRO A 8 2.06 -6.19 -18.96
N PHE A 9 1.45 -6.53 -17.83
CA PHE A 9 0.05 -6.96 -17.74
C PHE A 9 -0.43 -6.33 -16.43
N LEU A 10 -1.36 -5.38 -16.47
CA LEU A 10 -1.85 -4.63 -15.31
C LEU A 10 -3.23 -5.16 -14.97
N ILE A 11 -3.32 -5.94 -13.90
CA ILE A 11 -4.60 -6.37 -13.34
C ILE A 11 -4.70 -5.74 -11.96
N ASP A 12 -5.78 -5.00 -11.73
CA ASP A 12 -6.15 -4.63 -10.37
C ASP A 12 -6.46 -5.92 -9.61
N LEU A 13 -5.87 -6.10 -8.42
CA LEU A 13 -6.18 -7.27 -7.59
C LEU A 13 -7.69 -7.33 -7.33
N PRO A 14 -8.27 -8.54 -7.17
CA PRO A 14 -9.70 -8.68 -6.92
C PRO A 14 -10.14 -7.79 -5.75
N ASN A 15 -11.26 -7.08 -5.94
CA ASN A 15 -11.79 -6.18 -4.92
C ASN A 15 -11.99 -6.91 -3.59
N GLU A 16 -12.45 -8.17 -3.60
CA GLU A 16 -12.61 -8.98 -2.37
C GLU A 16 -11.34 -9.07 -1.52
N TRP A 17 -10.16 -9.18 -2.16
CA TRP A 17 -8.90 -9.23 -1.43
C TRP A 17 -8.55 -7.86 -0.85
N ALA A 18 -8.67 -6.79 -1.64
CA ALA A 18 -8.40 -5.44 -1.17
C ALA A 18 -9.36 -5.02 -0.05
N ASP A 19 -10.63 -5.39 -0.16
CA ASP A 19 -11.67 -5.19 0.85
C ASP A 19 -11.33 -5.95 2.13
N SER A 20 -10.84 -7.18 2.04
CA SER A 20 -10.43 -7.95 3.24
C SER A 20 -9.26 -7.31 3.99
N VAL A 21 -8.28 -6.77 3.27
CA VAL A 21 -7.13 -6.05 3.86
C VAL A 21 -7.59 -4.72 4.45
N LEU A 22 -8.50 -4.03 3.76
CA LEU A 22 -9.10 -2.79 4.23
C LEU A 22 -9.87 -3.00 5.53
N GLU A 23 -10.72 -4.03 5.60
CA GLU A 23 -11.46 -4.40 6.82
C GLU A 23 -10.51 -4.71 7.96
N LEU A 24 -9.47 -5.52 7.72
CA LEU A 24 -8.46 -5.86 8.71
C LEU A 24 -7.78 -4.62 9.31
N LEU A 25 -7.33 -3.69 8.46
CA LEU A 25 -6.62 -2.49 8.90
C LEU A 25 -7.56 -1.51 9.61
N GLN A 26 -8.78 -1.34 9.11
CA GLN A 26 -9.78 -0.48 9.76
C GLN A 26 -10.20 -1.01 11.13
N ASP A 27 -10.33 -2.33 11.28
CA ASP A 27 -10.64 -2.94 12.57
C ASP A 27 -9.48 -2.87 13.55
N THR A 28 -8.26 -3.09 13.06
CA THR A 28 -7.03 -3.02 13.88
C THR A 28 -6.80 -1.62 14.44
N TYR A 29 -6.91 -0.58 13.60
CA TYR A 29 -6.57 0.80 13.96
C TYR A 29 -7.81 1.68 14.21
N ARG A 30 -8.95 1.08 14.54
CA ARG A 30 -10.24 1.78 14.61
C ARG A 30 -10.21 3.03 15.49
N ASN A 31 -9.52 2.96 16.62
CA ASN A 31 -9.46 4.06 17.58
C ASN A 31 -8.60 5.20 17.04
N GLU A 32 -7.41 4.86 16.52
CA GLU A 32 -6.44 5.78 15.93
C GLU A 32 -7.04 6.50 14.71
N LEU A 33 -7.77 5.78 13.87
CA LEU A 33 -8.47 6.32 12.71
C LEU A 33 -9.57 7.31 13.12
N PHE A 34 -10.35 6.96 14.15
CA PHE A 34 -11.40 7.83 14.67
C PHE A 34 -10.83 9.10 15.28
N GLU A 35 -9.76 9.01 16.08
CA GLU A 35 -9.10 10.16 16.69
C GLU A 35 -8.42 11.07 15.65
N ALA A 36 -7.83 10.48 14.61
CA ALA A 36 -7.14 11.22 13.55
C ALA A 36 -8.06 11.70 12.43
N ASN A 37 -9.34 11.30 12.42
CA ASN A 37 -10.30 11.53 11.34
C ASN A 37 -9.83 11.03 9.96
N LYS A 38 -9.13 9.88 9.95
CA LYS A 38 -8.54 9.28 8.75
C LYS A 38 -9.20 7.95 8.40
N VAL A 39 -9.04 7.53 7.15
CA VAL A 39 -9.49 6.23 6.64
C VAL A 39 -8.40 5.60 5.76
N PHE A 40 -8.40 4.28 5.69
CA PHE A 40 -7.56 3.55 4.76
C PHE A 40 -8.20 3.43 3.39
N GLU A 41 -7.38 3.52 2.36
CA GLU A 41 -7.68 3.10 1.00
C GLU A 41 -6.62 2.08 0.57
N ILE A 42 -7.05 0.89 0.16
CA ILE A 42 -6.17 -0.20 -0.24
C ILE A 42 -6.29 -0.43 -1.74
N TYR A 43 -5.14 -0.43 -2.42
CA TYR A 43 -5.06 -0.70 -3.85
C TYR A 43 -4.03 -1.79 -4.12
N GLY A 44 -4.43 -2.79 -4.89
CA GLY A 44 -3.55 -3.88 -5.32
C GLY A 44 -3.36 -3.85 -6.83
N ARG A 45 -2.11 -3.97 -7.28
CA ARG A 45 -1.77 -4.07 -8.71
C ARG A 45 -0.86 -5.26 -8.93
N LEU A 46 -1.25 -6.12 -9.87
CA LEU A 46 -0.42 -7.18 -10.37
C LEU A 46 0.26 -6.72 -11.66
N TYR A 47 1.59 -6.86 -11.70
CA TYR A 47 2.37 -6.75 -12.93
C TYR A 47 2.97 -8.11 -13.29
N LYS A 48 3.56 -8.20 -14.49
CA LYS A 48 4.05 -9.46 -15.07
C LYS A 48 5.02 -10.26 -14.16
N GLY A 49 5.76 -9.59 -13.29
CA GLY A 49 6.72 -10.22 -12.38
C GLY A 49 6.75 -9.62 -10.99
N GLU A 50 5.78 -8.77 -10.62
CA GLU A 50 5.71 -8.19 -9.29
C GLU A 50 4.25 -7.99 -8.88
N VAL A 51 3.98 -8.07 -7.59
CA VAL A 51 2.74 -7.59 -7.01
C VAL A 51 3.05 -6.36 -6.17
N LEU A 52 2.20 -5.35 -6.32
CA LEU A 52 2.28 -4.08 -5.62
C LEU A 52 1.00 -3.89 -4.80
N ILE A 53 1.15 -3.61 -3.52
CA ILE A 53 0.06 -3.19 -2.65
C ILE A 53 0.37 -1.78 -2.17
N MET A 54 -0.66 -0.95 -2.16
CA MET A 54 -0.61 0.44 -1.75
C MET A 54 -1.66 0.63 -0.66
N ALA A 55 -1.20 0.96 0.55
CA ALA A 55 -2.05 1.30 1.66
C ALA A 55 -1.93 2.80 1.92
N SER A 56 -2.99 3.53 1.59
CA SER A 56 -3.06 4.98 1.68
C SER A 56 -3.91 5.36 2.88
N LEU A 57 -3.36 6.18 3.77
CA LEU A 57 -4.08 6.76 4.91
C LEU A 57 -4.47 8.19 4.55
N VAL A 58 -5.75 8.44 4.33
CA VAL A 58 -6.29 9.70 3.82
C VAL A 58 -7.19 10.39 4.85
N ASP A 59 -7.28 11.71 4.77
CA ASP A 59 -8.19 12.50 5.61
C ASP A 59 -9.61 12.45 5.03
N THR A 60 -10.59 12.10 5.86
CA THR A 60 -12.00 11.97 5.43
C THR A 60 -12.70 13.31 5.23
N SER A 61 -12.17 14.38 5.83
CA SER A 61 -12.73 15.74 5.76
C SER A 61 -12.07 16.62 4.72
N ASN A 62 -10.84 16.29 4.32
CA ASN A 62 -10.06 17.08 3.39
C ASN A 62 -9.24 16.20 2.42
N GLU A 63 -9.83 15.92 1.26
CA GLU A 63 -9.17 15.15 0.19
C GLU A 63 -7.86 15.79 -0.32
N ALA A 64 -7.70 17.10 -0.15
CA ALA A 64 -6.48 17.83 -0.54
C ALA A 64 -5.39 17.78 0.54
N ALA A 65 -5.66 17.21 1.72
CA ALA A 65 -4.64 16.96 2.71
C ALA A 65 -3.62 15.93 2.19
N ALA A 66 -2.37 16.07 2.63
CA ALA A 66 -1.35 15.08 2.32
C ALA A 66 -1.72 13.73 2.94
N ALA A 67 -1.78 12.69 2.10
CA ALA A 67 -1.97 11.31 2.54
C ALA A 67 -0.67 10.76 3.13
N THR A 68 -0.75 9.66 3.87
CA THR A 68 0.42 8.81 4.17
C THR A 68 0.23 7.49 3.45
N THR A 69 1.00 7.29 2.38
CA THR A 69 0.87 6.07 1.57
C THR A 69 2.11 5.22 1.67
N TYR A 70 1.90 3.99 2.13
CA TYR A 70 2.89 2.93 2.14
C TYR A 70 2.71 2.05 0.90
N PHE A 71 3.79 1.90 0.14
CA PHE A 71 3.86 1.00 -1.00
C PHE A 71 4.70 -0.20 -0.60
N ALA A 72 4.18 -1.39 -0.83
CA ALA A 72 4.86 -2.65 -0.60
C ALA A 72 4.82 -3.46 -1.90
N SER A 73 5.99 -3.83 -2.40
CA SER A 73 6.14 -4.59 -3.65
C SER A 73 7.02 -5.80 -3.41
N MET A 74 6.64 -6.91 -4.01
CA MET A 74 7.44 -8.14 -4.03
C MET A 74 7.44 -8.75 -5.41
N ASP A 75 8.58 -9.32 -5.79
CA ASP A 75 8.73 -10.02 -7.06
C ASP A 75 7.98 -11.36 -7.02
N LEU A 76 7.32 -11.69 -8.12
CA LEU A 76 6.60 -12.95 -8.29
C LEU A 76 7.54 -14.00 -8.85
N GLU A 77 7.76 -15.06 -8.08
CA GLU A 77 8.45 -16.25 -8.56
C GLU A 77 7.45 -17.24 -9.19
N GLU A 78 7.85 -17.88 -10.31
CA GLU A 78 6.99 -18.82 -11.07
C GLU A 78 6.49 -20.02 -10.23
N ASN A 79 7.24 -20.42 -9.19
CA ASN A 79 6.91 -21.53 -8.31
C ASN A 79 6.74 -21.10 -6.83
N GLY A 80 6.53 -19.80 -6.59
CA GLY A 80 6.39 -19.25 -5.24
C GLY A 80 5.02 -19.54 -4.62
N ASP A 81 4.97 -19.57 -3.29
CA ASP A 81 3.72 -19.58 -2.52
C ASP A 81 3.13 -18.16 -2.50
N HIS A 82 2.28 -17.85 -3.49
CA HIS A 82 1.71 -16.51 -3.68
C HIS A 82 0.81 -16.07 -2.52
N THR A 83 0.21 -17.01 -1.78
CA THR A 83 -0.59 -16.68 -0.59
C THR A 83 0.29 -16.13 0.52
N LYS A 84 1.39 -16.82 0.85
CA LYS A 84 2.35 -16.33 1.85
C LYS A 84 2.99 -15.00 1.46
N LEU A 85 3.19 -14.79 0.16
CA LEU A 85 3.70 -13.53 -0.35
C LEU A 85 2.71 -12.39 -0.04
N LEU A 86 1.42 -12.57 -0.35
CA LEU A 86 0.40 -11.57 -0.02
C LEU A 86 0.26 -11.35 1.49
N GLU A 87 0.28 -12.41 2.29
CA GLU A 87 0.28 -12.31 3.76
C GLU A 87 1.50 -11.51 4.25
N GLY A 88 2.69 -11.76 3.69
CA GLY A 88 3.91 -11.03 4.03
C GLY A 88 3.84 -9.54 3.71
N LEU A 89 3.20 -9.17 2.59
CA LEU A 89 2.97 -7.76 2.25
C LEU A 89 1.98 -7.10 3.20
N VAL A 90 0.89 -7.78 3.55
CA VAL A 90 -0.10 -7.29 4.53
C VAL A 90 0.54 -7.12 5.91
N ASP A 91 1.33 -8.08 6.35
CA ASP A 91 2.10 -8.00 7.59
C ASP A 91 3.09 -6.83 7.59
N SER A 92 3.72 -6.55 6.45
CA SER A 92 4.62 -5.40 6.28
C SER A 92 3.88 -4.07 6.40
N ILE A 93 2.66 -3.99 5.83
CA ILE A 93 1.78 -2.83 5.96
C ILE A 93 1.40 -2.61 7.43
N GLY A 94 0.98 -3.68 8.13
CA GLY A 94 0.66 -3.60 9.56
C GLY A 94 1.86 -3.14 10.39
N ALA A 95 3.03 -3.75 10.19
CA ALA A 95 4.25 -3.36 10.91
C ALA A 95 4.62 -1.89 10.69
N PHE A 96 4.42 -1.38 9.48
CA PHE A 96 4.61 0.04 9.18
C PHE A 96 3.61 0.92 9.94
N PHE A 97 2.31 0.61 9.88
CA PHE A 97 1.29 1.45 10.52
C PHE A 97 1.32 1.35 12.05
N ASP A 98 1.75 0.23 12.62
CA ASP A 98 2.05 0.10 14.05
C ASP A 98 3.11 1.13 14.47
N GLN A 99 4.20 1.24 13.72
CA GLN A 99 5.26 2.23 14.00
C GLN A 99 4.76 3.66 13.75
N PHE A 100 4.01 3.88 12.67
CA PHE A 100 3.45 5.19 12.33
C PHE A 100 2.53 5.74 13.42
N PHE A 101 1.63 4.91 13.95
CA PHE A 101 0.71 5.33 15.01
C PHE A 101 1.37 5.38 16.39
N ALA A 102 2.40 4.57 16.64
CA ALA A 102 3.15 4.61 17.89
C ALA A 102 4.03 5.85 18.04
N ASP A 103 4.51 6.45 16.94
CA ASP A 103 5.36 7.63 16.94
C ASP A 103 4.63 8.88 16.44
N GLN A 104 4.26 9.78 17.37
CA GLN A 104 3.58 11.04 17.03
C GLN A 104 4.45 12.01 16.21
N ASN A 105 5.77 11.82 16.16
CA ASN A 105 6.68 12.64 15.36
C ASN A 105 7.23 11.88 14.15
N TRP A 106 6.52 10.84 13.70
CA TRP A 106 6.93 10.06 12.53
C TRP A 106 7.04 10.96 11.29
N ASP A 107 8.26 11.13 10.77
CA ASP A 107 8.58 11.92 9.57
C ASP A 107 9.50 11.15 8.60
N ASP A 108 9.56 9.81 8.75
CA ASP A 108 10.41 8.92 7.96
C ASP A 108 9.84 8.64 6.56
N TYR A 109 9.46 9.70 5.85
CA TYR A 109 9.05 9.60 4.45
C TYR A 109 10.23 9.16 3.59
N GLN A 110 10.07 8.02 2.92
CA GLN A 110 11.06 7.47 1.99
C GLN A 110 10.44 7.38 0.61
N ASP A 111 10.53 8.46 -0.16
CA ASP A 111 9.99 8.53 -1.53
C ASP A 111 10.81 7.66 -2.52
N MET A 112 12.00 7.24 -2.12
CA MET A 112 12.80 6.26 -2.84
C MET A 112 12.45 4.84 -2.41
N TRP A 113 12.38 3.93 -3.38
CA TRP A 113 12.27 2.51 -3.11
C TRP A 113 13.48 2.01 -2.32
N LYS A 114 13.20 1.35 -1.21
CA LYS A 114 14.18 0.67 -0.37
C LYS A 114 13.96 -0.83 -0.41
N GLU A 115 15.05 -1.57 -0.48
CA GLU A 115 15.04 -3.01 -0.28
C GLU A 115 15.11 -3.32 1.20
N GLU A 116 14.18 -4.13 1.69
CA GLU A 116 14.15 -4.62 3.06
C GLU A 116 13.97 -6.13 3.09
N THR A 117 14.51 -6.77 4.12
CA THR A 117 14.28 -8.19 4.37
C THR A 117 13.33 -8.32 5.54
N PHE A 118 12.10 -8.77 5.28
CA PHE A 118 11.09 -8.98 6.31
C PHE A 118 10.62 -10.43 6.31
N LYS A 119 10.65 -11.04 7.50
CA LYS A 119 10.36 -12.48 7.72
C LYS A 119 11.14 -13.42 6.78
N GLY A 120 12.36 -13.06 6.40
CA GLY A 120 13.21 -13.86 5.51
C GLY A 120 12.91 -13.73 4.01
N THR A 121 12.02 -12.81 3.62
CA THR A 121 11.73 -12.51 2.22
C THR A 121 12.14 -11.08 1.89
N THR A 122 12.63 -10.85 0.67
CA THR A 122 12.96 -9.51 0.18
C THR A 122 11.69 -8.80 -0.26
N LEU A 123 11.47 -7.60 0.27
CA LEU A 123 10.41 -6.67 -0.10
C LEU A 123 11.04 -5.35 -0.53
N TYR A 124 10.27 -4.66 -1.36
CA TYR A 124 10.57 -3.31 -1.77
C TYR A 124 9.49 -2.38 -1.23
N CYS A 125 9.87 -1.46 -0.37
CA CYS A 125 8.95 -0.52 0.25
C CYS A 125 9.30 0.92 -0.13
N LYS A 126 8.29 1.78 -0.15
CA LYS A 126 8.46 3.24 -0.16
C LYS A 126 7.29 3.89 0.56
N VAL A 127 7.53 5.07 1.14
CA VAL A 127 6.52 5.82 1.86
C VAL A 127 6.46 7.22 1.30
N THR A 128 5.27 7.62 0.85
CA THR A 128 5.07 8.88 0.16
C THR A 128 3.92 9.65 0.76
N ARG A 129 3.81 10.92 0.36
CA ARG A 129 2.68 11.79 0.70
C ARG A 129 1.60 11.84 -0.38
N GLU A 130 1.70 10.95 -1.37
CA GLU A 130 0.81 10.90 -2.52
C GLU A 130 -0.55 10.32 -2.13
N ASN A 131 -1.63 11.01 -2.50
CA ASN A 131 -2.97 10.45 -2.46
C ASN A 131 -3.18 9.59 -3.71
N VAL A 132 -3.00 8.27 -3.55
CA VAL A 132 -3.09 7.31 -4.66
C VAL A 132 -4.50 7.25 -5.25
N GLY A 133 -5.54 7.43 -4.44
CA GLY A 133 -6.92 7.49 -4.92
C GLY A 133 -7.11 8.59 -5.96
N LEU A 134 -6.61 9.80 -5.68
CA LEU A 134 -6.66 10.91 -6.63
C LEU A 134 -5.82 10.66 -7.88
N THR A 135 -4.64 10.05 -7.76
CA THR A 135 -3.82 9.67 -8.91
C THR A 135 -4.55 8.68 -9.82
N ILE A 136 -5.20 7.65 -9.24
CA ILE A 136 -5.98 6.67 -10.00
C ILE A 136 -7.16 7.33 -10.71
N GLN A 137 -7.85 8.25 -10.03
CA GLN A 137 -8.96 9.00 -10.64
C GLN A 137 -8.47 9.88 -11.80
N ALA A 138 -7.35 10.56 -11.65
CA ALA A 138 -6.74 11.36 -12.71
C ALA A 138 -6.34 10.50 -13.92
N ASP A 139 -5.72 9.34 -13.69
CA ASP A 139 -5.36 8.39 -14.75
C ASP A 139 -6.59 7.89 -15.52
N ARG A 140 -7.72 7.68 -14.83
CA ARG A 140 -9.00 7.30 -15.46
C ARG A 140 -9.58 8.41 -16.32
N LEU A 141 -9.40 9.68 -15.93
CA LEU A 141 -9.86 10.84 -16.71
C LEU A 141 -8.99 11.08 -17.95
N LEU A 142 -7.69 10.84 -17.86
CA LEU A 142 -6.73 11.09 -18.95
C LEU A 142 -6.67 9.96 -19.99
N ASN A 143 -7.08 8.74 -19.64
CA ASN A 143 -7.15 7.59 -20.55
C ASN A 143 -8.55 7.40 -21.19
N GLN A 144 -9.38 8.45 -21.22
CA GLN A 144 -10.58 8.57 -22.08
C GLN A 144 -10.24 9.27 -23.39
#